data_AF-M0KPG9-F1
#
_entry.id   AF-M0KPG9-F1
#
_cell.length_a   1.000
_cell.length_b   1.000
_cell.length_c   1.000
_cell.angle_alpha   90.00
_cell.angle_beta   90.00
_cell.angle_gamma   90.00
#
_symmetry.space_group_name_H-M   'P 1'
#
loop_
_entity.id
_entity.type
_entity.pdbx_description
1 polymer ?
#
loop_
_entity_poly.entity_id
_entity_poly.type
_entity_poly.pdbx_seq_one_letter_code
_entity_poly.pdbx_strand_id
1 'polypeptide(L)'
;MSLSLASDDNVTHEFEVSVVDGEVGPNAVAFHRDNQSVVYTGYGQGLTTVNYNTTIHHVRRIELPANRTRTVGTHRVPAGETKRINVTDFETGDTLVVFDRREGRVVALVAANCDESGLDFVSIIAGSARTSAAYGCY
;
A
#
# COMPACT_ATOMS: atom_id res chain seq x y z
N MET A 1 3.26 11.27 -10.03
CA MET A 1 3.81 9.92 -9.80
C MET A 1 2.95 8.87 -10.53
N SER A 2 3.57 7.86 -11.15
CA SER A 2 2.88 6.80 -11.87
C SER A 2 2.76 5.51 -11.03
N LEU A 3 1.56 4.92 -11.01
CA LEU A 3 1.27 3.69 -10.26
C LEU A 3 0.79 2.60 -11.20
N SER A 4 1.46 1.44 -11.18
CA SER A 4 1.03 0.23 -11.87
C SER A 4 0.58 -0.81 -10.84
N LEU A 5 -0.61 -1.38 -11.04
CA LEU A 5 -1.21 -2.41 -10.21
C LEU A 5 -1.50 -3.63 -11.07
N ALA A 6 -0.98 -4.79 -10.72
CA ALA A 6 -1.18 -6.03 -11.47
C ALA A 6 -1.64 -7.17 -10.56
N SER A 7 -2.41 -8.10 -11.13
CA SER A 7 -2.75 -9.38 -10.52
C SER A 7 -2.10 -10.50 -11.32
N ASP A 8 -1.10 -11.17 -10.75
CA ASP A 8 -0.38 -12.30 -11.37
C ASP A 8 -0.88 -13.67 -10.88
N ASP A 9 -2.03 -13.69 -10.21
CA ASP A 9 -2.73 -14.91 -9.83
C ASP A 9 -4.13 -15.00 -10.45
N ASN A 10 -4.88 -16.02 -10.02
CA ASN A 10 -6.18 -16.36 -10.57
C ASN A 10 -7.37 -15.72 -9.83
N VAL A 11 -7.14 -14.69 -9.00
CA VAL A 11 -8.20 -14.01 -8.27
C VAL A 11 -8.24 -12.51 -8.59
N THR A 12 -9.35 -11.86 -8.26
CA THR A 12 -9.44 -10.40 -8.36
C THR A 12 -8.92 -9.77 -7.08
N HIS A 13 -8.03 -8.80 -7.24
CA HIS A 13 -7.50 -7.98 -6.16
C HIS A 13 -8.16 -6.61 -6.13
N GLU A 14 -8.33 -6.06 -4.94
CA GLU A 14 -8.82 -4.71 -4.72
C GLU A 14 -7.74 -3.89 -4.02
N PHE A 15 -7.22 -2.90 -4.75
CA PHE A 15 -6.18 -2.01 -4.24
C PHE A 15 -6.81 -0.71 -3.74
N GLU A 16 -6.66 -0.42 -2.45
CA GLU A 16 -7.00 0.87 -1.86
C GLU A 16 -5.75 1.74 -1.83
N VAL A 17 -5.76 2.84 -2.59
CA VAL A 17 -4.61 3.71 -2.79
C VAL A 17 -4.84 5.01 -2.03
N SER A 18 -3.87 5.37 -1.18
CA SER A 18 -3.85 6.61 -0.42
C SER A 18 -2.48 7.26 -0.51
N VAL A 19 -2.44 8.57 -0.29
CA VAL A 19 -1.22 9.34 -0.12
C VAL A 19 -1.23 9.93 1.27
N VAL A 20 -0.10 9.82 1.96
CA VAL A 20 0.13 10.45 3.24
C VAL A 20 1.14 11.57 3.04
N ASP A 21 0.78 12.79 3.43
CA ASP A 21 1.65 13.96 3.24
C ASP A 21 2.90 13.79 4.12
N GLY A 22 4.08 13.82 3.51
CA GLY A 22 5.35 13.56 4.18
C GLY A 22 5.60 12.09 4.58
N GLU A 23 6.68 11.87 5.35
CA GLU A 23 7.12 10.52 5.78
C GLU A 23 6.16 9.87 6.78
N VAL A 24 5.93 8.56 6.63
CA VAL A 24 5.21 7.74 7.63
C VAL A 24 6.21 7.21 8.66
N GLY A 25 6.53 8.06 9.63
CA GLY A 25 7.41 7.75 10.75
C GLY A 25 6.87 6.69 11.74
N PRO A 26 7.67 6.31 12.74
CA PRO A 26 7.29 5.28 13.70
C PRO A 26 6.00 5.64 14.44
N ASN A 27 5.18 4.63 14.71
CA ASN A 27 3.87 4.73 15.35
C ASN A 27 2.77 5.51 14.59
N ALA A 28 2.99 5.88 13.33
CA ALA A 28 1.99 6.61 12.55
C ALA A 28 0.84 5.72 12.03
N VAL A 29 1.05 4.41 11.94
CA VAL A 29 0.08 3.47 11.38
C VAL A 29 -0.34 2.45 12.43
N ALA A 30 -1.66 2.34 12.65
CA ALA A 30 -2.24 1.43 13.62
C ALA A 30 -2.76 0.16 12.95
N PHE A 31 -2.31 -0.99 13.44
CA PHE A 31 -2.71 -2.32 12.99
C PHE A 31 -3.69 -2.93 13.97
N HIS A 32 -4.94 -3.09 13.53
CA HIS A 32 -5.98 -3.77 14.27
C HIS A 32 -6.02 -5.24 13.83
N ARG A 33 -5.52 -6.12 14.69
CA ARG A 33 -5.50 -7.58 14.46
C ARG A 33 -6.55 -8.24 15.33
N ASP A 34 -7.13 -9.33 14.82
CA ASP A 34 -8.14 -10.07 15.58
C ASP A 34 -7.56 -10.64 16.87
N ASN A 35 -8.24 -10.38 18.00
CA ASN A 35 -7.88 -10.85 19.34
C ASN A 35 -6.45 -10.46 19.81
N GLN A 36 -5.89 -9.37 19.28
CA GLN A 36 -4.59 -8.85 19.67
C GLN A 36 -4.67 -7.34 19.98
N SER A 37 -3.73 -6.85 20.79
CA SER A 37 -3.55 -5.42 20.99
C SER A 37 -3.19 -4.72 19.68
N VAL A 38 -3.61 -3.46 19.55
CA VAL A 38 -3.24 -2.61 18.41
C VAL A 38 -1.73 -2.45 18.37
N VAL A 39 -1.13 -2.72 17.21
CA VAL A 39 0.31 -2.54 16.98
C VAL A 39 0.52 -1.27 16.18
N TYR A 40 1.43 -0.42 16.62
CA TYR A 40 1.78 0.82 15.94
C TYR A 40 3.13 0.66 15.23
N THR A 41 3.23 1.13 13.98
CA THR A 41 4.47 1.09 13.21
C THR A 41 4.58 2.29 12.27
N GLY A 42 5.78 2.49 11.72
CA GLY A 42 6.05 3.36 10.58
C GLY A 42 6.63 2.56 9.41
N TYR A 43 6.82 3.22 8.28
CA TYR A 43 7.42 2.63 7.07
C TYR A 43 8.72 3.30 6.64
N GLY A 44 9.07 4.44 7.26
CA GLY A 44 10.32 5.14 6.96
C GLY A 44 10.40 5.56 5.50
N GLN A 45 11.64 5.80 5.07
CA GLN A 45 11.97 6.10 3.67
C GLN A 45 12.16 4.83 2.83
N GLY A 46 11.91 4.95 1.53
CA GLY A 46 12.04 3.88 0.56
C GLY A 46 10.79 3.02 0.43
N LEU A 47 10.97 1.77 0.03
CA LEU A 47 9.88 0.82 -0.19
C LEU A 47 9.75 -0.16 0.98
N THR A 48 8.58 -0.15 1.59
CA THR A 48 8.15 -1.17 2.54
C THR A 48 7.04 -2.01 1.93
N THR A 49 7.17 -3.34 2.01
CA THR A 49 6.09 -4.28 1.66
C THR A 49 5.86 -5.23 2.82
N VAL A 50 4.64 -5.23 3.36
CA VAL A 50 4.22 -6.13 4.43
C VAL A 50 3.18 -7.08 3.87
N ASN A 51 3.50 -8.37 3.87
CA ASN A 51 2.59 -9.43 3.46
C ASN A 51 1.94 -10.04 4.70
N TYR A 52 0.60 -10.03 4.76
CA TYR A 52 -0.15 -10.60 5.86
C TYR A 52 -0.51 -12.04 5.55
N ASN A 53 -0.02 -12.96 6.38
CA ASN A 53 -0.45 -14.34 6.29
C ASN A 53 -1.93 -14.43 6.70
N THR A 54 -2.79 -14.78 5.74
CA THR A 54 -4.24 -14.96 5.91
C THR A 54 -4.65 -16.09 6.84
N THR A 55 -3.70 -16.88 7.40
CA THR A 55 -3.98 -17.93 8.39
C THR A 55 -3.56 -17.61 9.82
N ILE A 56 -2.67 -16.62 10.04
CA ILE A 56 -2.05 -16.39 11.36
C ILE A 56 -2.17 -14.93 11.82
N HIS A 57 -2.23 -13.97 10.89
CA HIS A 57 -2.21 -12.55 11.19
C HIS A 57 -3.33 -11.82 10.45
N HIS A 58 -4.58 -12.09 10.85
CA HIS A 58 -5.75 -11.38 10.34
C HIS A 58 -5.68 -9.92 10.75
N VAL A 59 -5.27 -9.05 9.81
CA VAL A 59 -5.40 -7.61 9.97
C VAL A 59 -6.80 -7.23 9.52
N ARG A 60 -7.62 -6.83 10.48
CA ARG A 60 -9.01 -6.42 10.24
C ARG A 60 -9.10 -5.01 9.72
N ARG A 61 -8.23 -4.13 10.22
CA ARG A 61 -8.21 -2.71 9.86
C ARG A 61 -6.81 -2.16 10.01
N ILE A 62 -6.46 -1.25 9.11
CA ILE A 62 -5.23 -0.45 9.20
C ILE A 62 -5.67 1.02 9.20
N GLU A 63 -5.17 1.80 10.14
CA GLU A 63 -5.47 3.23 10.24
C GLU A 63 -4.22 4.04 9.90
N LEU A 64 -4.36 4.89 8.90
CA LEU A 64 -3.38 5.90 8.51
C LEU A 64 -3.63 7.21 9.26
N PRO A 65 -2.63 8.10 9.38
CA PRO A 65 -2.78 9.39 10.07
C PRO A 65 -3.77 10.31 9.33
N ALA A 66 -5.03 10.30 9.77
CA ALA A 66 -6.16 10.87 9.05
C ALA A 66 -6.03 12.37 8.73
N ASN A 67 -5.29 13.14 9.54
CA ASN A 67 -5.10 14.58 9.36
C ASN A 67 -4.21 14.96 8.16
N ARG A 68 -3.51 13.98 7.57
CA ARG A 68 -2.57 14.16 6.46
C ARG A 68 -2.68 13.03 5.44
N THR A 69 -3.81 12.33 5.42
CA THR A 69 -4.04 11.23 4.49
C THR A 69 -5.15 11.62 3.52
N ARG A 70 -4.87 11.47 2.23
CA ARG A 70 -5.86 11.60 1.15
C ARG A 70 -6.04 10.25 0.44
N THR A 71 -7.28 9.85 0.23
CA THR A 71 -7.59 8.66 -0.58
C THR A 71 -7.55 9.03 -2.05
N VAL A 72 -6.73 8.32 -2.83
CA VAL A 72 -6.68 8.45 -4.28
C VAL A 72 -7.82 7.66 -4.92
N GLY A 73 -8.09 6.46 -4.40
CA GLY A 73 -9.23 5.66 -4.82
C GLY A 73 -9.08 4.18 -4.52
N THR A 74 -10.12 3.43 -4.85
CA THR A 74 -10.14 1.97 -4.78
C THR A 74 -10.19 1.40 -6.20
N HIS A 75 -9.33 0.44 -6.48
CA HIS A 75 -9.15 -0.12 -7.81
C HIS A 75 -9.22 -1.64 -7.79
N ARG A 76 -10.26 -2.17 -8.42
CA ARG A 76 -10.38 -3.60 -8.67
C ARG A 76 -9.55 -3.96 -9.90
N VAL A 77 -8.68 -4.95 -9.77
CA VAL A 77 -7.81 -5.48 -10.82
C VAL A 77 -8.11 -6.98 -10.95
N PRO A 78 -8.77 -7.41 -12.04
CA PRO A 78 -9.04 -8.83 -12.30
C PRO A 78 -7.76 -9.66 -12.44
N ALA A 79 -7.94 -10.98 -12.37
CA ALA A 79 -6.88 -11.97 -12.56
C ALA A 79 -6.19 -11.78 -13.92
N GLY A 80 -4.85 -11.74 -13.93
CA GLY A 80 -4.03 -11.56 -15.13
C GLY A 80 -4.06 -10.14 -15.74
N GLU A 81 -4.75 -9.19 -15.11
CA GLU A 81 -4.84 -7.83 -15.61
C GLU A 81 -3.83 -6.89 -14.95
N THR A 82 -3.55 -5.79 -15.64
CA THR A 82 -2.73 -4.67 -15.14
C THR A 82 -3.48 -3.37 -15.34
N LYS A 83 -3.47 -2.52 -14.31
CA LYS A 83 -4.06 -1.19 -14.31
C LYS A 83 -2.98 -0.15 -14.02
N ARG A 84 -2.92 0.89 -14.87
CA ARG A 84 -2.03 2.04 -14.69
C ARG A 84 -2.83 3.26 -14.26
N ILE A 85 -2.31 3.99 -13.28
CA ILE A 85 -2.95 5.13 -12.65
C ILE A 85 -1.91 6.24 -12.55
N ASN A 86 -2.33 7.48 -12.83
CA ASN A 86 -1.53 8.65 -12.50
C ASN A 86 -2.03 9.20 -11.17
N VAL A 87 -1.17 9.19 -10.16
CA VAL A 87 -1.46 9.81 -8.87
C VAL A 87 -1.14 11.29 -9.00
N THR A 88 -2.19 12.12 -9.02
CA THR A 88 -2.08 13.58 -9.07
C THR A 88 -1.77 14.14 -7.68
N ASP A 89 -1.25 15.37 -7.67
CA ASP A 89 -0.99 16.15 -6.46
C ASP A 89 -0.07 15.44 -5.46
N PHE A 90 0.83 14.59 -5.98
CA PHE A 90 1.83 13.89 -5.19
C PHE A 90 3.08 14.77 -5.11
N GLU A 91 3.42 15.20 -3.90
CA GLU A 91 4.54 16.09 -3.64
C GLU A 91 5.80 15.30 -3.25
N THR A 92 6.96 15.93 -3.41
CA THR A 92 8.24 15.36 -2.96
C THR A 92 8.20 15.12 -1.45
N GLY A 93 8.62 13.93 -1.02
CA GLY A 93 8.57 13.51 0.38
C GLY A 93 7.22 12.94 0.83
N ASP A 94 6.17 12.94 -0.01
CA ASP A 94 4.93 12.21 0.28
C ASP A 94 5.14 10.70 0.28
N THR A 95 4.33 10.00 1.07
CA THR A 95 4.32 8.53 1.10
C THR A 95 3.10 8.00 0.36
N LEU A 96 3.31 7.21 -0.70
CA LEU A 96 2.26 6.39 -1.27
C LEU A 96 1.99 5.20 -0.36
N VAL A 97 0.73 4.94 -0.03
CA VAL A 97 0.30 3.73 0.68
C VAL A 97 -0.76 3.00 -0.13
N VAL A 98 -0.54 1.72 -0.39
CA VAL A 98 -1.47 0.85 -1.11
C VAL A 98 -1.79 -0.37 -0.25
N PHE A 99 -3.07 -0.58 0.02
CA PHE A 99 -3.55 -1.82 0.61
C PHE A 99 -4.02 -2.75 -0.49
N ASP A 100 -3.50 -3.96 -0.52
CA ASP A 100 -4.00 -5.04 -1.35
C ASP A 100 -5.03 -5.85 -0.55
N ARG A 101 -6.24 -5.97 -1.09
CA ARG A 101 -7.33 -6.75 -0.51
C ARG A 101 -7.77 -7.87 -1.45
N ARG A 102 -7.97 -9.04 -0.85
CA ARG A 102 -8.57 -10.21 -1.48
C ARG A 102 -9.74 -10.69 -0.64
N GLU A 103 -10.91 -10.87 -1.26
CA GLU A 103 -12.13 -11.36 -0.58
C GLU A 103 -12.48 -10.57 0.71
N GLY A 104 -12.30 -9.25 0.68
CA GLY A 104 -12.59 -8.36 1.82
C GLY A 104 -11.55 -8.37 2.93
N ARG A 105 -10.42 -9.07 2.76
CA ARG A 105 -9.30 -9.12 3.72
C ARG A 105 -8.09 -8.40 3.18
N VAL A 106 -7.38 -7.65 4.04
CA VAL A 106 -6.08 -7.07 3.67
C VAL A 106 -5.04 -8.17 3.64
N VAL A 107 -4.44 -8.41 2.47
CA VAL A 107 -3.40 -9.43 2.25
C VAL A 107 -2.01 -8.82 2.18
N ALA A 108 -1.90 -7.56 1.79
CA ALA A 108 -0.64 -6.83 1.87
C ALA A 108 -0.83 -5.33 2.07
N LEU A 109 0.21 -4.69 2.57
CA LEU A 109 0.43 -3.26 2.52
C LEU A 109 1.72 -2.99 1.78
N VAL A 110 1.69 -2.02 0.88
CA VAL A 110 2.86 -1.43 0.24
C VAL A 110 2.90 0.03 0.64
N ALA A 111 4.05 0.51 1.12
CA ALA A 111 4.31 1.92 1.34
C ALA A 111 5.60 2.30 0.61
N ALA A 112 5.57 3.40 -0.14
CA ALA A 112 6.71 3.87 -0.91
C ALA A 112 6.87 5.38 -0.75
N ASN A 113 8.08 5.79 -0.42
CA ASN A 113 8.49 7.19 -0.35
C ASN A 113 9.90 7.30 -0.93
N CYS A 114 10.17 8.43 -1.57
CA CYS A 114 11.52 8.89 -1.86
C CYS A 114 11.65 10.27 -1.23
N ASP A 115 12.78 10.53 -0.55
CA ASP A 115 13.16 11.80 0.08
C ASP A 115 13.19 12.96 -0.96
N GLU A 116 14.22 13.81 -0.95
CA GLU A 116 14.28 15.04 -1.76
C GLU A 116 14.19 14.81 -3.28
N SER A 117 14.45 13.59 -3.75
CA SER A 117 14.30 13.15 -5.15
C SER A 117 12.85 13.10 -5.63
N GLY A 118 11.89 12.82 -4.74
CA GLY A 118 10.50 12.57 -5.11
C GLY A 118 10.28 11.21 -5.78
N LEU A 119 9.07 10.68 -5.62
CA LEU A 119 8.69 9.35 -6.11
C LEU A 119 8.20 9.44 -7.57
N ASP A 120 8.88 8.77 -8.49
CA ASP A 120 8.53 8.79 -9.92
C ASP A 120 7.49 7.71 -10.25
N PHE A 121 7.79 6.45 -9.89
CA PHE A 121 6.90 5.33 -10.12
C PHE A 121 6.85 4.33 -8.98
N VAL A 122 5.72 3.64 -8.89
CA VAL A 122 5.55 2.42 -8.08
C VAL A 122 4.84 1.38 -8.94
N SER A 123 5.34 0.14 -8.92
CA SER A 123 4.73 -1.02 -9.55
C SER A 123 4.44 -2.07 -8.50
N ILE A 124 3.20 -2.52 -8.40
CA ILE A 124 2.74 -3.52 -7.44
C ILE A 124 2.18 -4.70 -8.22
N ILE A 125 2.64 -5.90 -7.88
CA ILE A 125 2.16 -7.16 -8.44
C ILE A 125 1.63 -8.00 -7.28
N ALA A 126 0.31 -8.14 -7.22
CA ALA A 126 -0.34 -9.05 -6.31
C ALA A 126 -0.25 -10.48 -6.85
N GLY A 127 0.09 -11.43 -5.98
CA GLY A 127 0.20 -12.84 -6.33
C GLY A 127 -0.37 -13.72 -5.23
N SER A 128 -0.53 -15.00 -5.55
CA SER A 128 -1.23 -15.97 -4.71
C SER A 128 -0.63 -16.14 -3.32
N ALA A 129 0.71 -16.08 -3.23
CA ALA A 129 1.49 -16.24 -2.01
C ALA A 129 1.93 -14.91 -1.37
N ARG A 130 2.20 -13.89 -2.18
CA ARG A 130 2.69 -12.58 -1.74
C ARG A 130 2.45 -11.52 -2.79
N THR A 131 2.30 -10.29 -2.31
CA THR A 131 2.37 -9.07 -3.10
C THR A 131 3.84 -8.60 -3.11
N SER A 132 4.33 -8.25 -4.30
CA SER A 132 5.64 -7.65 -4.51
C SER A 132 5.48 -6.23 -5.03
N ALA A 133 6.50 -5.40 -4.79
CA ALA A 133 6.52 -4.04 -5.28
C ALA A 133 7.92 -3.63 -5.73
N ALA A 134 7.97 -2.68 -6.65
CA ALA A 134 9.16 -1.96 -7.07
C ALA A 134 8.83 -0.47 -7.14
N TYR A 135 9.84 0.37 -6.96
CA TYR A 135 9.69 1.82 -7.00
C TYR A 135 10.92 2.48 -7.62
N GLY A 136 10.75 3.71 -8.09
CA GLY A 136 11.83 4.56 -8.59
C GLY A 136 11.67 5.98 -8.09
N CYS A 137 12.81 6.61 -7.80
CA CYS A 137 12.91 8.03 -7.46
C CYS A 137 13.44 8.81 -8.67
N TYR A 138 13.16 10.12 -8.72
CA TYR A 138 13.64 11.03 -9.75
C TYR A 138 15.02 11.63 -9.42
#